data_AF-A0A7K1EKT1-F1
#
_entry.id   AF-A0A7K1EKT1-F1
#
_cell.length_a   1.000
_cell.length_b   1.000
_cell.length_c   1.000
_cell.angle_alpha   90.00
_cell.angle_beta   90.00
_cell.angle_gamma   90.00
#
_symmetry.space_group_name_H-M   'P 1'
#
loop_
_entity.id
_entity.type
_entity.pdbx_description
1 polymer ?
#
loop_
_entity_poly.entity_id
_entity_poly.type
_entity_poly.pdbx_seq_one_letter_code
_entity_poly.pdbx_strand_id
1 'polypeptide(L)'
;MKKSRFRSPLARALVPVLGGILFFSLFFLGLWGIASLITDRAEPNSVVANKIFEVGKVDRLAESVAEDGPILLPDLQSADGLRSLVLDPTGDDPTAGWRVYLGFPADKEVGCLVTQIPGTRQFTDCDGRTISVEDLQPPNNVRPIV
;
A
#
# COMPACT_ATOMS: atom_id res chain seq x y z
N MET A 1 -27.02 26.13 -50.63
CA MET A 1 -26.28 25.05 -49.94
C MET A 1 -27.15 23.81 -49.85
N LYS A 2 -26.79 22.71 -50.52
CA LYS A 2 -27.55 21.45 -50.49
C LYS A 2 -27.19 20.72 -49.18
N LYS A 3 -28.08 20.71 -48.19
CA LYS A 3 -27.87 19.95 -46.95
C LYS A 3 -27.80 18.46 -47.29
N SER A 4 -26.63 17.85 -47.14
CA SER A 4 -26.49 16.40 -47.23
C SER A 4 -27.30 15.77 -46.10
N ARG A 5 -28.48 15.23 -46.43
CA ARG A 5 -29.37 14.55 -45.49
C ARG A 5 -29.45 13.09 -45.93
N PHE A 6 -29.13 12.16 -45.02
CA PHE A 6 -29.28 10.73 -45.32
C PHE A 6 -30.70 10.43 -45.80
N ARG A 7 -30.82 9.62 -46.85
CA ARG A 7 -32.11 9.40 -47.53
C ARG A 7 -33.07 8.56 -46.68
N SER A 8 -32.59 7.61 -45.88
CA SER A 8 -33.42 6.74 -45.04
C SER A 8 -33.50 7.19 -43.57
N PRO A 9 -34.63 6.96 -42.88
CA PRO A 9 -34.76 7.25 -41.45
C PRO A 9 -33.84 6.37 -40.60
N LEU A 10 -33.65 5.11 -40.98
CA LEU A 10 -32.74 4.18 -40.31
C LEU A 10 -31.28 4.63 -40.38
N ALA A 11 -30.82 5.16 -41.52
CA ALA A 11 -29.47 5.72 -41.63
C ALA A 11 -29.29 6.97 -40.76
N ARG A 12 -30.32 7.80 -40.58
CA ARG A 12 -30.22 8.99 -39.71
C ARG A 12 -30.09 8.63 -38.23
N ALA A 13 -30.66 7.50 -37.82
CA ALA A 13 -30.56 7.02 -36.45
C ALA A 13 -29.25 6.27 -36.19
N LEU A 14 -28.86 5.35 -37.09
CA LEU A 14 -27.72 4.46 -36.85
C LEU A 14 -26.36 5.10 -37.15
N VAL A 15 -26.26 5.97 -38.17
CA VAL A 15 -24.97 6.57 -38.56
C VAL A 15 -24.32 7.37 -37.42
N PRO A 16 -25.00 8.29 -36.69
CA PRO A 16 -24.37 9.01 -35.59
C PRO A 16 -24.01 8.10 -34.41
N VAL A 17 -24.82 7.07 -34.13
CA VAL A 17 -24.57 6.12 -33.04
C VAL A 17 -23.35 5.26 -33.34
N LEU A 18 -23.29 4.64 -34.53
CA LEU A 18 -22.14 3.84 -34.95
C LEU A 18 -20.88 4.69 -35.10
N GLY A 19 -21.01 5.94 -35.56
CA GLY A 19 -19.91 6.89 -35.59
C GLY A 19 -19.36 7.21 -34.19
N GLY A 20 -20.25 7.42 -33.22
CA GLY A 20 -19.88 7.62 -31.82
C GLY A 20 -19.19 6.39 -31.22
N ILE A 21 -19.76 5.20 -31.41
CA ILE A 21 -19.17 3.95 -30.92
C ILE A 21 -17.76 3.76 -31.52
N LEU A 22 -17.62 3.92 -32.83
CA LEU A 22 -16.32 3.80 -33.50
C LEU A 22 -15.30 4.80 -32.94
N PHE A 23 -15.71 6.06 -32.76
CA PHE A 23 -14.84 7.09 -32.19
C PHE A 23 -14.37 6.73 -30.78
N PHE A 24 -15.30 6.38 -29.88
CA PHE A 24 -14.95 6.05 -28.49
C PHE A 24 -14.13 4.77 -28.38
N SER A 25 -14.40 3.75 -29.20
CA SER A 25 -13.58 2.54 -29.26
C SER A 25 -12.15 2.84 -29.70
N LEU A 26 -11.97 3.65 -30.75
CA LEU A 26 -10.64 4.06 -31.21
C LEU A 26 -9.91 4.92 -30.17
N PHE A 27 -10.62 5.86 -29.54
CA PHE A 27 -10.08 6.73 -28.50
C PHE A 27 -9.63 5.92 -27.28
N PHE A 28 -10.48 5.01 -26.79
CA PHE A 28 -10.16 4.11 -25.69
C PHE A 28 -8.94 3.23 -26.00
N LEU A 29 -8.91 2.58 -27.17
CA LEU A 29 -7.78 1.74 -27.57
C LEU A 29 -6.48 2.55 -27.73
N GLY A 30 -6.57 3.79 -28.22
CA GLY A 30 -5.43 4.70 -28.30
C GLY A 30 -4.87 5.06 -26.93
N LEU A 31 -5.74 5.48 -26.00
CA LEU A 31 -5.32 5.77 -24.62
C LEU A 31 -4.79 4.54 -23.90
N TRP A 32 -5.45 3.39 -24.05
CA TRP A 32 -5.03 2.12 -23.46
C TRP A 32 -3.65 1.68 -24.00
N GLY A 33 -3.43 1.79 -25.31
CA GLY A 33 -2.13 1.49 -25.92
C GLY A 33 -1.00 2.40 -25.43
N ILE A 34 -1.26 3.71 -25.32
CA ILE A 34 -0.29 4.66 -24.76
C ILE A 34 0.01 4.31 -23.30
N ALA A 35 -1.03 4.03 -22.50
CA ALA A 35 -0.86 3.65 -21.10
C ALA A 35 -0.03 2.36 -20.96
N SER A 36 -0.33 1.31 -21.72
CA SER A 36 0.44 0.05 -21.70
C SER A 36 1.92 0.29 -21.99
N LEU A 37 2.25 1.10 -23.00
CA LEU A 37 3.64 1.41 -23.36
C LEU A 37 4.37 2.23 -22.28
N ILE A 38 3.66 3.13 -21.59
CA ILE A 38 4.23 3.92 -20.49
C ILE A 38 4.46 3.03 -19.27
N THR A 39 3.47 2.21 -18.91
CA THR A 39 3.55 1.33 -17.75
C THR A 39 4.65 0.27 -17.89
N ASP A 40 4.82 -0.31 -19.08
CA ASP A 40 5.90 -1.31 -19.32
C ASP A 40 7.32 -0.71 -19.25
N ARG A 41 7.45 0.62 -19.43
CA ARG A 41 8.75 1.33 -19.40
C ARG A 41 8.99 2.11 -18.11
N ALA A 42 8.04 2.07 -17.17
CA ALA A 42 8.23 2.69 -15.87
C ALA A 42 9.21 1.84 -15.05
N GLU A 43 10.50 2.12 -15.17
CA GLU A 43 11.45 1.73 -14.13
C GLU A 43 11.03 2.43 -12.82
N PRO A 44 11.04 1.74 -11.66
CA PRO A 44 10.54 2.26 -10.39
C PRO A 44 11.56 3.25 -9.80
N ASN A 45 11.65 4.43 -10.41
CA ASN A 45 12.45 5.56 -9.93
C ASN A 45 11.61 6.83 -9.74
N SER A 46 10.29 6.76 -9.94
CA SER A 46 9.37 7.81 -9.50
C SER A 46 8.86 7.49 -8.10
N VAL A 47 8.77 8.51 -7.25
CA VAL A 47 8.26 8.45 -5.86
C VAL A 47 6.91 7.72 -5.74
N VAL A 48 6.17 7.60 -6.84
CA VAL A 48 4.89 6.90 -6.97
C VAL A 48 5.00 5.37 -6.90
N ALA A 49 6.18 4.78 -7.13
CA ALA A 49 6.42 3.34 -7.07
C ALA A 49 7.58 2.95 -6.15
N ASN A 50 7.99 3.84 -5.25
CA ASN A 50 9.07 3.56 -4.32
C ASN A 50 8.63 2.47 -3.34
N LYS A 51 9.40 1.36 -3.29
CA LYS A 51 9.16 0.24 -2.37
C LYS A 51 9.74 0.51 -0.97
N ILE A 52 10.37 1.66 -0.78
CA ILE A 52 10.98 2.10 0.47
C ILE A 52 10.10 3.17 1.10
N PHE A 53 9.64 2.89 2.31
CA PHE A 53 8.96 3.86 3.16
C PHE A 53 9.96 4.41 4.18
N GLU A 54 10.26 5.70 4.10
CA GLU A 54 11.15 6.38 5.04
C GLU A 54 10.36 6.80 6.28
N VAL A 55 10.64 6.14 7.41
CA VAL A 55 9.91 6.37 8.67
C VAL A 55 10.41 7.62 9.40
N GLY A 56 11.69 7.96 9.23
CA GLY A 56 12.31 9.12 9.88
C GLY A 56 13.79 8.89 10.20
N LYS A 57 14.37 9.78 11.00
CA LYS A 57 15.77 9.67 11.44
C LYS A 57 15.92 8.57 12.48
N VAL A 58 16.84 7.65 12.22
CA VAL A 58 17.06 6.45 13.03
C VAL A 58 17.32 6.76 14.51
N ASP A 59 18.13 7.77 14.82
CA ASP A 59 18.45 8.14 16.21
C ASP A 59 17.20 8.54 17.01
N ARG A 60 16.31 9.35 16.41
CA ARG A 60 15.08 9.78 17.06
C ARG A 60 14.08 8.65 17.23
N LEU A 61 14.04 7.74 16.25
CA LEU A 61 13.15 6.58 16.33
C LEU A 61 13.64 5.60 17.39
N ALA A 62 14.96 5.38 17.48
CA ALA A 62 15.55 4.55 18.53
C ALA A 62 15.29 5.13 19.93
N GLU A 63 15.44 6.44 20.10
CA GLU A 63 15.12 7.16 21.35
C GLU A 63 13.63 7.02 21.71
N SER A 64 12.72 7.26 20.76
CA SER A 64 11.28 7.10 21.00
C SER A 64 10.91 5.66 21.36
N VAL A 65 11.52 4.65 20.72
CA VAL A 65 11.25 3.26 21.10
C VAL A 65 11.79 2.91 22.48
N ALA A 66 12.92 3.48 22.88
CA ALA A 66 13.46 3.29 24.23
C ALA A 66 12.55 3.90 25.32
N GLU A 67 11.89 5.03 25.03
CA GLU A 67 11.01 5.72 25.97
C GLU A 67 9.57 5.18 25.96
N ASP A 68 8.97 5.03 24.77
CA ASP A 68 7.54 4.75 24.59
C ASP A 68 7.25 3.29 24.17
N GLY A 69 8.29 2.55 23.76
CA GLY A 69 8.20 1.19 23.24
C GLY A 69 8.06 1.10 21.70
N PRO A 70 7.90 -0.11 21.14
CA PRO A 70 7.89 -0.35 19.69
C PRO A 70 6.87 0.49 18.92
N ILE A 71 7.27 1.00 17.75
CA ILE A 71 6.43 1.89 16.95
C ILE A 71 5.44 1.07 16.12
N LEU A 72 4.14 1.32 16.31
CA LEU A 72 3.06 0.83 15.46
C LEU A 72 2.80 1.81 14.32
N LEU A 73 3.06 1.37 13.09
CA LEU A 73 2.72 2.10 11.88
C LEU A 73 1.46 1.47 11.24
N PRO A 74 0.29 2.09 11.41
CA PRO A 74 -0.95 1.55 10.87
C PRO A 74 -0.95 1.61 9.34
N ASP A 75 -1.48 0.56 8.72
CA ASP A 75 -1.89 0.55 7.32
C ASP A 75 -0.79 0.84 6.27
N LEU A 76 0.46 0.40 6.54
CA LEU A 76 1.55 0.57 5.57
C LEU A 76 1.68 -0.58 4.56
N GLN A 77 1.19 -1.79 4.89
CA GLN A 77 1.43 -2.97 4.06
C GLN A 77 0.23 -3.32 3.15
N SER A 78 -0.95 -2.74 3.38
CA SER A 78 -2.14 -3.01 2.58
C SER A 78 -2.98 -1.76 2.39
N ALA A 79 -3.89 -1.77 1.42
CA ALA A 79 -4.83 -0.68 1.19
C ALA A 79 -6.14 -0.83 1.99
N ASP A 80 -6.24 -1.91 2.77
CA ASP A 80 -7.46 -2.30 3.48
C ASP A 80 -7.48 -1.88 4.96
N GLY A 81 -6.43 -1.24 5.49
CA GLY A 81 -6.37 -0.82 6.90
C GLY A 81 -5.77 -1.86 7.84
N LEU A 82 -5.63 -3.11 7.40
CA LEU A 82 -5.53 -4.25 8.32
C LEU A 82 -4.11 -4.73 8.57
N ARG A 83 -3.11 -4.18 7.88
CA ARG A 83 -1.72 -4.63 8.04
C ARG A 83 -0.84 -3.51 8.58
N SER A 84 -0.92 -3.35 9.91
CA SER A 84 0.00 -2.53 10.67
C SER A 84 1.39 -3.17 10.72
N LEU A 85 2.43 -2.35 10.68
CA LEU A 85 3.82 -2.77 10.90
C LEU A 85 4.26 -2.34 12.29
N VAL A 86 4.97 -3.22 12.99
CA VAL A 86 5.64 -2.93 14.26
C VAL A 86 7.13 -2.83 14.00
N LEU A 87 7.73 -1.72 14.37
CA LEU A 87 9.18 -1.50 14.34
C LEU A 87 9.74 -1.58 15.74
N ASP A 88 10.74 -2.44 15.91
CA ASP A 88 11.42 -2.67 17.18
C ASP A 88 12.94 -2.78 16.95
N PRO A 89 13.75 -1.83 17.46
CA PRO A 89 15.19 -1.97 17.54
C PRO A 89 15.58 -2.89 18.70
N THR A 90 16.68 -3.60 18.52
CA THR A 90 17.27 -4.46 19.55
C THR A 90 18.74 -4.13 19.75
N GLY A 91 19.15 -3.90 21.00
CA GLY A 91 20.50 -3.49 21.37
C GLY A 91 20.68 -1.97 21.44
N ASP A 92 21.92 -1.54 21.66
CA ASP A 92 22.26 -0.12 21.93
C ASP A 92 22.72 0.67 20.69
N ASP A 93 22.97 -0.01 19.56
CA ASP A 93 23.38 0.63 18.32
C ASP A 93 22.14 1.04 17.51
N PRO A 94 21.85 2.35 17.35
CA PRO A 94 20.67 2.81 16.62
C PRO A 94 20.73 2.42 15.14
N THR A 95 21.90 2.10 14.58
CA THR A 95 22.03 1.74 13.16
C THR A 95 21.90 0.25 12.87
N ALA A 96 21.71 -0.58 13.91
CA ALA A 96 21.68 -2.04 13.80
C ALA A 96 20.50 -2.66 14.57
N GLY A 97 20.26 -3.95 14.34
CA GLY A 97 19.32 -4.72 15.18
C GLY A 97 17.83 -4.42 14.98
N TRP A 98 17.45 -3.62 13.98
CA TRP A 98 16.04 -3.34 13.67
C TRP A 98 15.31 -4.60 13.20
N ARG A 99 14.12 -4.80 13.76
CA ARG A 99 13.19 -5.87 13.38
C ARG A 99 11.85 -5.26 13.00
N VAL A 100 11.16 -5.96 12.10
CA VAL A 100 9.81 -5.59 11.64
C VAL A 100 8.91 -6.79 11.87
N TYR A 101 7.75 -6.54 12.47
CA TYR A 101 6.68 -7.51 12.63
C TYR A 101 5.37 -6.95 12.07
N LEU A 102 4.39 -7.80 11.86
CA LEU A 102 3.01 -7.41 11.58
C LEU A 102 2.27 -7.19 12.89
N GLY A 103 1.34 -6.25 12.92
CA GLY A 103 0.55 -5.89 14.11
C GLY A 103 -0.53 -6.90 14.49
N PHE A 104 -0.28 -8.19 14.35
CA PHE A 104 -1.16 -9.28 14.80
C PHE A 104 -0.31 -10.49 15.26
N PRO A 105 -0.83 -11.34 16.17
CA PRO A 105 -0.10 -12.50 16.68
C PRO A 105 0.20 -13.55 15.60
N ALA A 106 1.33 -14.24 15.69
CA ALA A 106 1.69 -15.31 14.74
C ALA A 106 0.74 -16.51 14.75
N ASP A 107 0.00 -16.70 15.85
CA ASP A 107 -1.00 -17.76 16.02
C ASP A 107 -2.43 -17.35 15.60
N LYS A 108 -2.60 -16.15 15.04
CA LYS A 108 -3.92 -15.58 14.69
C LYS A 108 -3.99 -15.08 13.24
N GLU A 109 -5.22 -14.87 12.79
CA GLU A 109 -5.48 -14.26 11.49
C GLU A 109 -5.28 -12.74 11.53
N VAL A 110 -5.07 -12.14 10.35
CA VAL A 110 -4.73 -10.71 10.15
C VAL A 110 -5.73 -9.74 10.80
N GLY A 111 -6.99 -10.16 11.01
CA GLY A 111 -8.01 -9.34 11.67
C GLY A 111 -7.82 -9.14 13.19
N CYS A 112 -6.96 -9.93 13.84
CA CYS A 112 -6.69 -9.84 15.28
C CYS A 112 -5.57 -8.81 15.56
N LEU A 113 -5.89 -7.53 15.41
CA LEU A 113 -4.91 -6.46 15.61
C LEU A 113 -4.51 -6.33 17.08
N VAL A 114 -3.24 -6.01 17.31
CA VAL A 114 -2.69 -5.78 18.65
C VAL A 114 -2.69 -4.28 19.00
N THR A 115 -2.80 -4.00 20.30
CA THR A 115 -2.63 -2.66 20.86
C THR A 115 -1.39 -2.65 21.74
N GLN A 116 -0.47 -1.71 21.51
CA GLN A 116 0.72 -1.59 22.35
C GLN A 116 0.35 -1.15 23.77
N ILE A 117 1.00 -1.75 24.76
CA ILE A 117 0.97 -1.28 26.13
C ILE A 117 2.01 -0.15 26.27
N PRO A 118 1.60 1.10 26.53
CA PRO A 118 2.50 2.26 26.50
C PRO A 118 3.73 2.11 27.40
N GLY A 119 4.90 2.53 26.91
CA GLY A 119 6.17 2.46 27.65
C GLY A 119 6.72 1.05 27.83
N THR A 120 6.21 0.08 27.06
CA THR A 120 6.65 -1.32 27.14
C THR A 120 6.87 -1.94 25.77
N ARG A 121 7.60 -3.06 25.74
CA ARG A 121 7.74 -3.95 24.58
C ARG A 121 6.65 -5.04 24.54
N GLN A 122 5.46 -4.74 25.05
CA GLN A 122 4.34 -5.70 25.13
C GLN A 122 3.10 -5.16 24.43
N PHE A 123 2.24 -6.07 24.01
CA PHE A 123 0.98 -5.77 23.35
C PHE A 123 -0.17 -6.55 23.97
N THR A 124 -1.37 -6.00 23.84
CA THR A 124 -2.63 -6.69 24.10
C THR A 124 -3.24 -7.12 22.76
N ASP A 125 -3.53 -8.40 22.61
CA ASP A 125 -4.20 -8.92 21.40
C ASP A 125 -5.73 -8.82 21.48
N CYS A 126 -6.41 -9.25 20.41
CA CYS A 126 -7.88 -9.20 20.33
C CYS A 126 -8.60 -10.11 21.36
N ASP A 127 -7.91 -11.10 21.91
CA ASP A 127 -8.44 -11.98 22.97
C ASP A 127 -8.13 -11.42 24.37
N GLY A 128 -7.45 -10.27 24.46
CA GLY A 128 -7.02 -9.64 25.71
C GLY A 128 -5.77 -10.27 26.32
N ARG A 129 -5.04 -11.11 25.60
CA ARG A 129 -3.76 -11.67 26.06
C ARG A 129 -2.66 -10.61 25.98
N THR A 130 -1.79 -10.59 26.97
CA THR A 130 -0.53 -9.84 26.89
C THR A 130 0.52 -10.71 26.20
N ILE A 131 1.11 -10.19 25.12
CA ILE A 131 2.12 -10.88 24.31
C ILE A 131 3.34 -9.98 24.07
N SER A 132 4.48 -10.59 23.76
CA SER A 132 5.72 -9.89 23.43
C SER A 132 5.79 -9.49 21.96
N VAL A 133 6.75 -8.63 21.60
CA VAL A 133 7.07 -8.29 20.20
C VAL A 133 7.38 -9.54 19.39
N GLU A 134 8.09 -10.50 19.98
CA GLU A 134 8.56 -11.72 19.32
C GLU A 134 7.43 -12.72 19.01
N ASP A 135 6.27 -12.57 19.65
CA ASP A 135 5.07 -13.37 19.40
C ASP A 135 4.25 -12.87 18.19
N LEU A 136 4.63 -11.72 17.62
CA LEU A 136 3.97 -11.14 16.45
C LEU A 136 4.39 -11.84 15.15
N GLN A 137 3.49 -11.80 14.17
CA GLN A 137 3.73 -12.45 12.87
C GLN A 137 4.89 -11.75 12.11
N PRO A 138 5.97 -12.46 11.71
CA PRO A 138 7.01 -11.89 10.87
C PRO A 138 6.51 -11.65 9.44
N PRO A 139 6.89 -10.52 8.79
CA PRO A 139 6.57 -10.27 7.39
C PRO A 139 7.48 -11.10 6.46
N ASN A 140 6.91 -11.61 5.37
CA ASN A 140 7.68 -12.38 4.37
C ASN A 140 8.26 -11.52 3.23
N ASN A 141 7.85 -10.25 3.13
CA ASN A 141 8.09 -9.38 1.98
C ASN A 141 8.59 -7.97 2.35
N VAL A 142 8.77 -7.68 3.63
CA VAL A 142 9.24 -6.38 4.14
C VAL A 142 10.47 -6.62 5.00
N ARG A 143 11.47 -5.75 4.89
CA ARG A 143 12.68 -5.77 5.73
C ARG A 143 13.09 -4.33 6.06
N PRO A 144 13.70 -4.09 7.23
CA PRO A 144 14.28 -2.79 7.55
C PRO A 144 15.51 -2.51 6.68
N ILE A 145 15.73 -1.24 6.37
CA ILE A 145 16.92 -0.70 5.70
C ILE A 145 17.32 0.52 6.52
N VAL A 146 18.59 0.57 6.94
CA VAL A 146 19.16 1.62 7.80
C VAL A 146 20.40 2.18 7.13
#